data_AF-A0A1W9T9L3-F1
#
_entry.id   AF-A0A1W9T9L3-F1
#
_cell.length_a   1.000
_cell.length_b   1.000
_cell.length_c   1.000
_cell.angle_alpha   90.00
_cell.angle_beta   90.00
_cell.angle_gamma   90.00
#
_symmetry.space_group_name_H-M   'P 1'
#
loop_
_entity.id
_entity.type
_entity.pdbx_description
1 polymer ?
#
loop_
_entity_poly.entity_id
_entity_poly.type
_entity_poly.pdbx_seq_one_letter_code
_entity_poly.pdbx_strand_id
1 'polypeptide(L)'
;MIRLGSIPPDMHEMFIDDIFLARLKLLIVMGKAYLHGYPLGHYRHKAITSNALLIKSEAIDLGNLDTRDSAHFPTQKISDSEKMFYENVKALAEMALDFRPGEDTGMSKRKKLNSVLDNICESITFEDRLKDRKFLEVA
;
A
#
# COMPACT_ATOMS: atom_id res chain seq x y z
N MET A 1 -5.14 7.00 -36.67
CA MET A 1 -4.37 6.63 -35.46
C MET A 1 -5.39 6.20 -34.41
N ILE A 2 -5.48 4.91 -34.10
CA ILE A 2 -6.49 4.40 -33.16
C ILE A 2 -5.94 4.62 -31.75
N ARG A 3 -6.61 5.48 -30.97
CA ARG A 3 -6.28 5.74 -29.57
C ARG A 3 -6.90 4.60 -28.75
N LEU A 4 -6.10 3.60 -28.41
CA LEU A 4 -6.46 2.55 -27.45
C LEU A 4 -6.35 3.14 -26.04
N GLY A 5 -7.48 3.55 -25.48
CA GLY A 5 -7.63 4.03 -24.12
C GLY A 5 -9.10 3.89 -23.68
N SER A 6 -9.34 3.89 -22.38
CA SER A 6 -10.70 3.85 -21.81
C SER A 6 -11.53 5.03 -22.33
N ILE A 7 -12.83 4.78 -22.51
CA ILE A 7 -13.80 5.78 -22.98
C ILE A 7 -13.91 6.84 -21.86
N PRO A 8 -14.06 8.15 -22.17
CA PRO A 8 -14.05 9.23 -21.17
C PRO A 8 -14.86 9.06 -19.87
N PRO A 9 -16.04 8.41 -19.83
CA PRO A 9 -16.75 8.21 -18.56
C PRO A 9 -16.05 7.24 -17.59
N ASP A 10 -15.10 6.43 -18.07
CA ASP A 10 -14.31 5.50 -17.23
C ASP A 10 -12.94 6.09 -16.84
N MET A 11 -12.62 7.32 -17.25
CA MET A 11 -11.38 8.00 -16.85
C MET A 11 -11.63 8.81 -15.58
N HIS A 12 -11.24 8.24 -14.44
CA HIS A 12 -11.20 8.95 -13.16
C HIS A 12 -9.91 9.79 -13.07
N GLU A 13 -10.01 10.99 -12.48
CA GLU A 13 -8.87 11.87 -12.23
C GLU A 13 -7.96 11.25 -11.17
N MET A 14 -6.74 10.86 -11.56
CA MET A 14 -5.85 10.08 -10.68
C MET A 14 -5.38 10.96 -9.51
N PHE A 15 -5.89 10.72 -8.30
CA PHE A 15 -5.48 11.43 -7.10
C PHE A 15 -4.14 10.88 -6.59
N ILE A 16 -3.44 11.66 -5.75
CA ILE A 16 -2.18 11.25 -5.13
C ILE A 16 -2.34 9.91 -4.38
N ASP A 17 -3.52 9.72 -3.77
CA ASP A 17 -3.88 8.49 -3.05
C ASP A 17 -3.96 7.27 -3.98
N ASP A 18 -4.36 7.45 -5.25
CA ASP A 18 -4.43 6.37 -6.23
C ASP A 18 -3.03 5.85 -6.61
N ILE A 19 -2.05 6.76 -6.72
CA ILE A 19 -0.66 6.40 -7.00
C ILE A 19 -0.06 5.65 -5.80
N PHE A 20 -0.27 6.16 -4.59
CA PHE A 20 0.18 5.50 -3.37
C PHE A 20 -0.43 4.10 -3.25
N LEU A 21 -1.75 3.98 -3.44
CA LEU A 21 -2.45 2.71 -3.36
C LEU A 21 -1.99 1.72 -4.45
N ALA A 22 -1.73 2.19 -5.67
CA ALA A 22 -1.19 1.35 -6.73
C ALA A 22 0.20 0.81 -6.39
N ARG A 23 1.09 1.65 -5.85
CA ARG A 23 2.41 1.24 -5.38
C ARG A 23 2.32 0.25 -4.23
N LEU A 24 1.44 0.49 -3.27
CA LEU A 24 1.19 -0.40 -2.14
C LEU A 24 0.69 -1.77 -2.63
N LYS A 25 -0.32 -1.80 -3.51
CA LYS A 25 -0.82 -3.02 -4.15
C LYS A 25 0.30 -3.79 -4.85
N LEU A 26 1.18 -3.09 -5.58
CA LEU A 26 2.35 -3.71 -6.21
C LEU A 26 3.32 -4.32 -5.19
N LEU A 27 3.61 -3.60 -4.09
CA LEU A 27 4.50 -4.10 -3.03
C LEU A 27 3.90 -5.31 -2.31
N ILE A 28 2.58 -5.34 -2.09
CA ILE A 28 1.86 -6.49 -1.54
C ILE A 28 2.05 -7.73 -2.42
N VAL A 29 1.82 -7.60 -3.73
CA VAL A 29 2.00 -8.70 -4.69
C VAL A 29 3.45 -9.21 -4.67
N MET A 30 4.42 -8.30 -4.67
CA MET A 30 5.84 -8.65 -4.58
C MET A 30 6.19 -9.35 -3.25
N GLY A 31 5.62 -8.91 -2.13
CA GLY A 31 5.79 -9.53 -0.82
C GLY A 31 5.20 -10.93 -0.75
N LYS A 32 3.99 -11.14 -1.30
CA LYS A 32 3.39 -12.49 -1.41
C LYS A 32 4.23 -13.39 -2.32
N ALA A 33 4.70 -12.88 -3.46
CA ALA A 33 5.60 -13.64 -4.33
C ALA A 33 6.89 -14.06 -3.61
N TYR A 34 7.49 -13.15 -2.83
CA TYR A 34 8.65 -13.49 -2.01
C TYR A 34 8.35 -14.61 -1.00
N LEU A 35 7.22 -14.55 -0.29
CA LEU A 35 6.80 -15.60 0.62
C LEU A 35 6.63 -16.95 -0.09
N HIS A 36 6.12 -16.98 -1.32
CA HIS A 36 5.98 -18.22 -2.08
C HIS A 36 7.28 -18.73 -2.72
N GLY A 37 8.44 -18.10 -2.42
CA GLY A 37 9.74 -18.54 -2.91
C GLY A 37 9.99 -18.18 -4.38
N TYR A 38 9.23 -17.23 -4.94
CA TYR A 38 9.49 -16.76 -6.30
C TYR A 38 10.85 -16.03 -6.37
N PRO A 39 11.64 -16.24 -7.42
CA PRO A 39 13.01 -15.73 -7.48
C PRO A 39 13.04 -14.19 -7.61
N LEU A 40 13.86 -13.57 -6.75
CA LEU A 40 14.17 -12.14 -6.72
C LEU A 40 15.38 -11.80 -7.60
N GLY A 41 15.33 -12.13 -8.90
CA GLY A 41 16.38 -11.71 -9.82
C GLY A 41 16.68 -10.20 -9.73
N HIS A 42 17.87 -9.78 -10.16
CA HIS A 42 18.40 -8.41 -9.97
C HIS A 42 17.36 -7.29 -10.20
N TYR A 43 16.63 -7.34 -11.31
CA TYR A 43 15.64 -6.32 -11.67
C TYR A 43 14.42 -6.29 -10.74
N ARG A 44 13.94 -7.47 -10.30
CA ARG A 44 12.80 -7.55 -9.37
C ARG A 44 13.18 -7.03 -8.00
N HIS A 45 14.36 -7.42 -7.51
CA HIS A 45 14.88 -6.91 -6.26
C HIS A 45 15.01 -5.37 -6.30
N LYS A 46 15.62 -4.83 -7.36
CA LYS A 46 15.72 -3.37 -7.54
C LYS A 46 14.35 -2.68 -7.56
N ALA A 47 13.38 -3.24 -8.28
CA ALA A 47 12.02 -2.71 -8.34
C ALA A 47 11.33 -2.72 -6.97
N ILE A 48 11.49 -3.80 -6.20
CA ILE A 48 10.98 -3.91 -4.82
C ILE A 48 11.61 -2.84 -3.94
N THR A 49 12.94 -2.73 -3.94
CA THR A 49 13.66 -1.74 -3.13
C THR A 49 13.21 -0.31 -3.47
N SER A 50 13.15 0.03 -4.76
CA SER A 50 12.71 1.37 -5.20
C SER A 50 11.26 1.65 -4.80
N ASN A 51 10.35 0.69 -4.97
CA ASN A 51 8.94 0.86 -4.60
C ASN A 51 8.76 0.98 -3.08
N ALA A 52 9.48 0.17 -2.30
CA ALA A 52 9.46 0.20 -0.84
C ALA A 52 9.97 1.54 -0.28
N LEU A 53 11.03 2.12 -0.87
CA LEU A 53 11.52 3.44 -0.45
C LEU A 53 10.48 4.54 -0.65
N LEU A 54 9.78 4.54 -1.79
CA LEU A 54 8.72 5.52 -2.09
C LEU A 54 7.53 5.38 -1.12
N ILE A 55 7.06 4.15 -0.89
CA ILE A 55 5.97 3.88 0.05
C ILE A 55 6.38 4.29 1.47
N LYS A 56 7.63 4.01 1.87
CA LYS A 56 8.12 4.38 3.20
C LYS A 56 8.13 5.89 3.40
N SER A 57 8.52 6.69 2.39
CA SER A 57 8.45 8.15 2.50
C SER A 57 7.01 8.65 2.52
N GLU A 58 6.14 8.12 1.65
CA GLU A 58 4.76 8.59 1.52
C GLU A 58 3.92 8.22 2.76
N ALA A 59 4.14 7.04 3.34
CA ALA A 59 3.45 6.63 4.57
C ALA A 59 3.84 7.48 5.80
N ILE A 60 5.04 8.06 5.82
CA ILE A 60 5.46 9.01 6.87
C ILE A 60 4.73 10.34 6.68
N ASP A 61 4.64 10.84 5.45
CA ASP A 61 3.95 12.10 5.16
C ASP A 61 2.44 12.00 5.45
N LEU A 62 1.82 10.86 5.12
CA LEU A 62 0.42 10.55 5.43
C LEU A 62 0.17 10.36 6.93
N GLY A 63 1.08 9.70 7.65
CA GLY A 63 1.01 9.55 9.11
C GLY A 63 1.26 10.86 9.87
N ASN A 64 2.00 11.81 9.27
CA ASN A 64 2.35 13.10 9.87
C ASN A 64 1.42 14.25 9.45
N LEU A 65 0.40 14.02 8.62
CA LEU A 65 -0.59 15.04 8.25
C LEU A 65 -1.33 15.62 9.47
N ASP A 66 -1.28 14.93 10.62
CA ASP A 66 -1.76 15.40 11.93
C ASP A 66 -0.83 16.42 12.62
N THR A 67 0.41 16.64 12.14
CA THR A 67 1.43 17.51 12.79
C THR A 67 1.70 18.83 12.07
N ARG A 68 1.16 19.04 10.87
CA ARG A 68 1.18 20.37 10.26
C ARG A 68 0.05 21.18 10.88
N ASP A 69 0.38 21.88 11.96
CA ASP A 69 -0.40 22.97 12.56
C ASP A 69 -0.86 23.97 11.49
N SER A 70 -1.98 23.68 10.83
CA SER A 70 -2.72 24.66 10.04
C SER A 70 -3.89 25.10 10.90
N ALA A 71 -3.74 26.26 11.54
CA ALA A 71 -4.70 26.85 12.47
C ALA A 71 -6.08 27.22 11.86
N HIS A 72 -6.43 26.69 10.68
CA HIS A 72 -7.63 27.06 9.92
C HIS A 72 -8.51 25.90 9.44
N PHE A 73 -8.14 24.64 9.67
CA PHE A 73 -9.01 23.51 9.35
C PHE A 73 -9.08 22.56 10.55
N PRO A 74 -10.28 22.12 10.97
CA PRO A 74 -10.39 21.09 11.99
C PRO A 74 -9.75 19.82 11.44
N THR A 75 -8.54 19.51 11.88
CA THR A 75 -7.86 18.26 11.56
C THR A 75 -8.69 17.12 12.13
N GLN A 76 -9.23 16.30 11.24
CA GLN A 76 -9.99 15.12 11.60
C GLN A 76 -9.02 14.12 12.19
N LYS A 77 -9.09 13.92 13.51
CA LYS A 77 -8.22 13.03 14.28
C LYS A 77 -8.19 11.65 13.62
N ILE A 78 -7.00 11.21 13.19
CA ILE A 78 -6.77 9.89 12.60
C ILE A 78 -7.29 8.82 13.58
N SER A 79 -8.09 7.89 13.09
CA SER A 79 -8.60 6.77 13.86
C SER A 79 -7.49 5.78 14.21
N ASP A 80 -7.67 5.02 15.29
CA ASP A 80 -6.72 3.96 15.66
C ASP A 80 -6.53 2.93 14.53
N SER A 81 -7.57 2.67 13.74
CA SER A 81 -7.51 1.80 12.55
C SER A 81 -6.61 2.36 11.45
N GLU A 82 -6.71 3.65 11.13
CA GLU A 82 -5.86 4.30 10.11
C GLU A 82 -4.41 4.32 10.57
N LYS A 83 -4.17 4.63 11.85
CA LYS A 83 -2.82 4.57 12.43
C LYS A 83 -2.21 3.16 12.30
N MET A 84 -2.97 2.13 12.67
CA MET A 84 -2.54 0.73 12.54
C MET A 84 -2.29 0.35 11.08
N PHE A 85 -3.08 0.86 10.14
CA PHE A 85 -2.85 0.66 8.72
C PHE A 85 -1.50 1.23 8.28
N TYR A 86 -1.21 2.50 8.59
CA TYR A 86 0.08 3.12 8.23
C TYR A 86 1.28 2.47 8.91
N GLU A 87 1.15 2.04 10.16
CA GLU A 87 2.17 1.26 10.85
C GLU A 87 2.48 -0.06 10.14
N ASN A 88 1.44 -0.80 9.70
CA ASN A 88 1.62 -2.01 8.91
C ASN A 88 2.26 -1.73 7.55
N VAL A 89 1.84 -0.67 6.84
CA VAL A 89 2.44 -0.28 5.56
C VAL A 89 3.93 0.04 5.72
N LYS A 90 4.30 0.79 6.76
CA LYS A 90 5.70 1.09 7.07
C LYS A 90 6.49 -0.18 7.37
N ALA A 91 5.92 -1.09 8.17
CA ALA A 91 6.55 -2.37 8.47
C ALA A 91 6.76 -3.23 7.20
N LEU A 92 5.78 -3.26 6.28
CA LEU A 92 5.91 -3.94 5.00
C LEU A 92 7.05 -3.36 4.17
N ALA A 93 7.11 -2.03 4.05
CA ALA A 93 8.17 -1.35 3.31
C ALA A 93 9.56 -1.66 3.91
N GLU A 94 9.70 -1.63 5.23
CA GLU A 94 10.95 -1.97 5.91
C GLU A 94 11.37 -3.42 5.67
N MET A 95 10.44 -4.37 5.81
CA MET A 95 10.73 -5.78 5.55
C MET A 95 11.11 -6.03 4.08
N ALA A 96 10.50 -5.31 3.13
CA ALA A 96 10.81 -5.44 1.71
C ALA A 96 12.21 -4.96 1.34
N LEU A 97 12.78 -3.99 2.08
CA LEU A 97 14.18 -3.56 1.91
C LEU A 97 15.19 -4.63 2.36
N ASP A 98 14.77 -5.53 3.25
CA ASP A 98 15.58 -6.63 3.76
C ASP A 98 15.47 -7.91 2.92
N PHE A 99 14.69 -7.91 1.83
CA PHE A 99 14.62 -9.05 0.93
C PHE A 99 16.00 -9.33 0.32
N ARG A 100 16.36 -10.61 0.21
CA ARG A 100 17.65 -11.02 -0.35
C ARG A 100 17.43 -12.15 -1.37
N PRO A 101 18.07 -12.07 -2.56
CA PRO A 101 18.01 -13.17 -3.52
C PRO A 101 18.66 -14.43 -2.96
N GLY A 102 17.92 -15.54 -2.94
CA GLY A 102 18.45 -16.85 -2.53
C GLY A 102 18.65 -17.04 -1.03
N GLU A 103 18.26 -16.08 -0.19
CA GLU A 103 18.30 -16.24 1.27
C GLU A 103 17.01 -16.90 1.77
N ASP A 104 17.15 -17.97 2.57
CA ASP A 104 16.03 -18.52 3.30
C ASP A 104 15.67 -17.58 4.46
N THR A 105 14.60 -16.82 4.27
CA THR A 105 14.10 -15.94 5.31
C THR A 105 13.57 -16.78 6.45
N GLY A 106 14.20 -16.68 7.63
CA GLY A 106 13.80 -17.49 8.79
C GLY A 106 12.29 -17.44 9.09
N MET A 107 11.75 -18.56 9.57
CA MET A 107 10.30 -18.78 9.78
C MET A 107 9.60 -17.65 10.55
N SER A 108 10.27 -17.05 11.55
CA SER A 108 9.73 -15.92 12.31
C SER A 108 9.50 -14.68 11.43
N LYS A 109 10.49 -14.31 10.61
CA LYS A 109 10.38 -13.18 9.67
C LYS A 109 9.28 -13.43 8.63
N ARG A 110 9.18 -14.66 8.10
CA ARG A 110 8.11 -15.06 7.16
C ARG A 110 6.72 -14.93 7.78
N LYS A 111 6.53 -15.40 9.02
CA LYS A 111 5.26 -15.26 9.76
C LYS A 111 4.88 -13.79 9.97
N LYS A 112 5.85 -12.95 10.38
CA LYS A 112 5.63 -11.52 10.56
C LYS A 112 5.23 -10.84 9.25
N LEU A 113 5.96 -11.11 8.16
CA LEU A 113 5.65 -10.56 6.84
C LEU A 113 4.24 -10.97 6.39
N ASN A 114 3.87 -12.24 6.57
CA ASN A 114 2.54 -12.72 6.18
C ASN A 114 1.43 -12.01 6.98
N SER A 115 1.57 -11.89 8.31
CA SER A 115 0.60 -11.18 9.14
C SER A 115 0.45 -9.71 8.74
N VAL A 116 1.55 -9.01 8.45
CA VAL A 116 1.48 -7.61 7.99
C VAL A 116 0.77 -7.50 6.64
N LEU A 117 1.08 -8.39 5.69
CA LEU A 117 0.41 -8.42 4.39
C LEU A 117 -1.09 -8.67 4.53
N ASP A 118 -1.50 -9.60 5.38
CA ASP A 118 -2.91 -9.94 5.59
C ASP A 118 -3.65 -8.76 6.25
N ASN A 119 -3.08 -8.14 7.30
CA ASN A 119 -3.66 -6.94 7.94
C ASN A 119 -3.88 -5.78 6.95
N ILE A 120 -2.90 -5.52 6.08
CA ILE A 120 -3.01 -4.47 5.04
C ILE A 120 -4.10 -4.85 4.03
N CYS A 121 -4.11 -6.09 3.55
CA CYS A 121 -5.12 -6.55 2.57
C CYS A 121 -6.54 -6.46 3.14
N GLU A 122 -6.74 -6.85 4.40
CA GLU A 122 -8.01 -6.70 5.09
C GLU A 122 -8.44 -5.23 5.11
N SER A 123 -7.55 -4.34 5.55
CA SER A 123 -7.80 -2.89 5.62
C SER A 123 -8.22 -2.29 4.27
N ILE A 124 -7.46 -2.58 3.20
CA ILE A 124 -7.77 -2.09 1.84
C ILE A 124 -9.09 -2.67 1.32
N THR A 125 -9.37 -3.96 1.59
CA THR A 125 -10.62 -4.60 1.16
C THR A 125 -11.83 -3.99 1.86
N PHE A 126 -11.69 -3.52 3.11
CA PHE A 126 -12.74 -2.81 3.82
C PHE A 126 -13.04 -1.43 3.21
N GLU A 127 -12.02 -0.70 2.76
CA GLU A 127 -12.20 0.61 2.11
C GLU A 127 -12.83 0.50 0.71
N ASP A 128 -12.42 -0.45 -0.12
CA ASP A 128 -13.03 -0.69 -1.44
C ASP A 128 -14.51 -1.09 -1.28
N ARG A 129 -14.85 -1.90 -0.26
CA ARG A 129 -16.25 -2.24 0.07
C ARG A 129 -17.07 -1.05 0.57
N LEU A 130 -16.46 -0.01 1.15
CA LEU A 130 -17.15 1.19 1.58
C LEU A 130 -17.40 2.15 0.42
N LYS A 131 -16.50 2.20 -0.57
CA LYS A 131 -16.74 2.91 -1.84
C LYS A 131 -17.91 2.28 -2.63
N ASP A 132 -18.07 0.95 -2.56
CA ASP A 132 -19.18 0.24 -3.21
C ASP A 132 -20.53 0.32 -2.46
N ARG A 133 -20.55 0.67 -1.16
CA ARG A 133 -21.78 0.67 -0.35
C ARG A 133 -22.60 1.96 -0.38
N LYS A 134 -22.10 3.05 -1.00
CA LYS A 134 -22.83 4.32 -1.10
C LYS A 134 -23.65 4.51 -2.37
N PHE A 135 -23.80 3.48 -3.21
CA PHE A 135 -24.60 3.55 -4.45
C PHE A 135 -25.94 2.80 -4.39
N LEU A 136 -26.36 2.31 -3.23
CA LEU A 136 -27.67 1.67 -3.03
C LEU A 136 -28.46 2.36 -1.90
N GLU A 137 -28.66 3.66 -2.01
CA GLU A 137 -29.90 4.29 -1.53
C GLU A 137 -30.55 4.99 -2.72
N VAL A 138 -31.31 4.19 -3.48
CA VAL A 138 -32.44 4.70 -4.26
C VAL A 138 -33.68 4.35 -3.45
N ALA A 139 -34.25 5.36 -2.78
CA ALA A 139 -35.68 5.52 -2.52
C ALA A 139 -35.95 6.98 -2.15
#